data_AF-A0AAT9GUP0-F1
#
_entry.id   AF-A0AAT9GUP0-F1
#
_cell.length_a   1.000
_cell.length_b   1.000
_cell.length_c   1.000
_cell.angle_alpha   90.00
_cell.angle_beta   90.00
_cell.angle_gamma   90.00
#
_symmetry.space_group_name_H-M   'P 1'
#
loop_
_entity.id
_entity.type
_entity.pdbx_description
1 polymer ?
#
loop_
_entity_poly.entity_id
_entity_poly.type
_entity_poly.pdbx_seq_one_letter_code
_entity_poly.pdbx_strand_id
1 'polypeptide(L)'
;MPAKLNPHSSAYVGGKLITFLPHAWGPVKGVLISVLQNPSMLYDFLVTFTALEAIFGLFMMLGFLTRLSGLVLTGLAWGIGAAGGWLGSTCVDEWQIAAVEGAAAFMFLFTGSRYLSIDQFLAKKWKGIKIGKWYIPLW
;
A
#
# COMPACT_ATOMS: atom_id res chain seq x y z
N MET A 1 5.19 -23.25 -11.26
CA MET A 1 5.27 -21.88 -10.70
C MET A 1 4.24 -21.02 -11.41
N PRO A 2 3.51 -20.12 -10.73
CA PRO A 2 2.53 -19.25 -11.38
C PRO A 2 3.18 -18.43 -12.50
N ALA A 3 2.51 -18.27 -13.64
CA ALA A 3 3.08 -17.58 -14.82
C ALA A 3 3.54 -16.13 -14.50
N LYS A 4 2.87 -15.46 -13.58
CA LYS A 4 3.20 -14.10 -13.11
C LYS A 4 4.53 -14.01 -12.36
N LEU A 5 5.02 -15.13 -11.83
CA LEU A 5 6.25 -15.25 -11.04
C LEU A 5 7.40 -15.90 -11.81
N ASN A 6 7.14 -16.44 -12.99
CA ASN A 6 8.17 -17.06 -13.81
C ASN A 6 8.92 -15.97 -14.60
N PRO A 7 10.25 -15.79 -14.40
CA PRO A 7 11.05 -14.80 -15.13
C PRO A 7 11.02 -14.98 -16.66
N HIS A 8 10.74 -16.20 -17.13
CA HIS A 8 10.68 -16.55 -18.56
C HIS A 8 9.28 -16.43 -19.16
N SER A 9 8.27 -16.03 -18.37
CA SER A 9 6.92 -15.84 -18.88
C SER A 9 6.71 -14.39 -19.32
N SER A 10 6.03 -14.19 -20.45
CA SER A 10 5.55 -12.87 -20.89
C SER A 10 4.64 -12.17 -19.88
N ALA A 11 4.09 -12.92 -18.92
CA ALA A 11 3.26 -12.40 -17.86
C ALA A 11 4.04 -11.96 -16.61
N TYR A 12 5.39 -12.00 -16.61
CA TYR A 12 6.23 -11.73 -15.45
C TYR A 12 6.01 -10.32 -14.89
N VAL A 13 5.66 -10.25 -13.61
CA VAL A 13 5.38 -8.96 -12.93
C VAL A 13 6.64 -8.09 -12.85
N GLY A 14 7.83 -8.69 -12.73
CA GLY A 14 9.09 -7.96 -12.76
C GLY A 14 9.33 -7.21 -14.07
N GLY A 15 8.80 -7.71 -15.20
CA GLY A 15 8.88 -7.03 -16.49
C GLY A 15 8.18 -5.67 -16.50
N LYS A 16 7.05 -5.54 -15.78
CA LYS A 16 6.36 -4.25 -15.61
C LYS A 16 7.13 -3.31 -14.68
N LEU A 17 7.71 -3.83 -13.60
CA LEU A 17 8.47 -3.02 -12.64
C LEU A 17 9.76 -2.45 -13.24
N ILE A 18 10.36 -3.11 -14.24
CA ILE A 18 11.50 -2.57 -15.00
C ILE A 18 11.11 -1.29 -15.78
N THR A 19 9.86 -1.19 -16.25
CA THR A 19 9.40 0.01 -16.97
C THR A 19 9.30 1.26 -16.08
N PHE A 20 9.27 1.07 -14.76
CA PHE A 20 9.25 2.16 -13.77
C PHE A 20 10.63 2.77 -13.49
N LEU A 21 11.72 2.01 -13.68
CA LEU A 21 13.10 2.45 -13.39
C LEU A 21 13.53 3.82 -13.96
N PRO A 22 13.20 4.18 -15.22
CA PRO A 22 13.61 5.46 -15.79
C PRO A 22 12.89 6.66 -15.17
N HIS A 23 11.69 6.46 -14.63
CA HIS A 23 10.82 7.54 -14.12
C HIS A 23 10.70 7.53 -12.58
N ALA A 24 11.16 6.46 -11.93
CA ALA A 24 11.16 6.31 -10.48
C ALA A 24 11.83 7.50 -9.78
N TRP A 25 11.23 7.94 -8.67
CA TRP A 25 11.79 9.02 -7.86
C TRP A 25 13.16 8.61 -7.28
N GLY A 26 14.14 9.52 -7.30
CA GLY A 26 15.55 9.25 -6.95
C GLY A 26 15.78 8.43 -5.67
N PRO A 27 15.11 8.72 -4.54
CA PRO A 27 15.26 7.94 -3.31
C PRO A 27 14.75 6.49 -3.42
N VAL A 28 13.71 6.25 -4.22
CA VAL A 28 13.06 4.94 -4.38
C VAL A 28 13.78 4.10 -5.43
N LYS A 29 14.40 4.75 -6.43
CA LYS A 29 15.12 4.10 -7.53
C LYS A 29 16.20 3.13 -7.07
N GLY A 30 16.97 3.48 -6.03
CA GLY A 30 18.02 2.59 -5.50
C GLY A 30 17.48 1.29 -4.90
N VAL A 31 16.38 1.37 -4.16
CA VAL A 31 15.68 0.20 -3.59
C VAL A 31 15.02 -0.62 -4.70
N LEU A 32 14.45 0.04 -5.70
CA LEU A 32 13.82 -0.64 -6.83
C LEU A 32 14.83 -1.46 -7.64
N ILE A 33 16.02 -0.91 -7.88
CA ILE A 33 17.11 -1.61 -8.58
C ILE A 33 17.57 -2.85 -7.80
N SER A 34 17.78 -2.73 -6.48
CA SER A 34 18.25 -3.87 -5.68
C SER A 34 17.23 -5.00 -5.62
N VAL A 35 15.93 -4.68 -5.56
CA VAL A 35 14.83 -5.65 -5.60
C VAL A 35 14.72 -6.31 -6.98
N LEU A 36 14.88 -5.55 -8.07
CA LEU A 36 14.80 -6.10 -9.43
C LEU A 36 15.99 -6.98 -9.83
N GLN A 37 17.17 -6.70 -9.28
CA GLN A 37 18.37 -7.52 -9.49
C GLN A 37 18.29 -8.89 -8.78
N ASN A 38 17.47 -9.00 -7.72
CA ASN A 38 17.35 -10.20 -6.90
C ASN A 38 15.95 -10.82 -7.03
N PRO A 39 15.76 -11.88 -7.85
CA PRO A 39 14.44 -12.44 -8.11
C PRO A 39 13.75 -13.02 -6.87
N SER A 40 14.49 -13.47 -5.85
CA SER A 40 13.94 -13.89 -4.56
C SER A 40 13.34 -12.72 -3.78
N MET A 41 14.05 -11.59 -3.68
CA MET A 41 13.57 -10.39 -3.01
C MET A 41 12.35 -9.79 -3.71
N LEU A 42 12.32 -9.84 -5.04
CA LEU A 42 11.16 -9.40 -5.80
C LEU A 42 9.91 -10.22 -5.49
N TYR A 43 10.05 -11.54 -5.38
CA TYR A 43 8.95 -12.42 -4.99
C TYR A 43 8.43 -12.08 -3.60
N ASP A 44 9.33 -11.97 -2.62
CA ASP A 44 8.98 -11.66 -1.24
C ASP A 44 8.30 -10.28 -1.12
N PHE A 45 8.78 -9.29 -1.87
CA PHE A 45 8.17 -7.97 -1.97
C PHE A 45 6.73 -8.06 -2.50
N LEU A 46 6.52 -8.74 -3.64
CA LEU A 46 5.19 -8.86 -4.25
C LEU A 46 4.19 -9.57 -3.33
N VAL A 47 4.61 -10.65 -2.68
CA VAL A 47 3.75 -11.40 -1.74
C VAL A 47 3.42 -10.53 -0.52
N THR A 48 4.43 -9.88 0.05
CA THR A 48 4.25 -9.04 1.25
C THR A 48 3.36 -7.83 0.94
N PHE A 49 3.60 -7.16 -0.19
CA PHE A 49 2.81 -6.01 -0.62
C PHE A 49 1.34 -6.38 -0.80
N THR A 50 1.07 -7.46 -1.55
CA THR A 50 -0.30 -7.95 -1.78
C THR A 50 -0.98 -8.37 -0.46
N ALA A 51 -0.25 -9.02 0.44
CA ALA A 51 -0.78 -9.43 1.73
C ALA A 51 -1.15 -8.22 2.62
N LEU A 52 -0.29 -7.18 2.65
CA LEU A 52 -0.56 -5.95 3.38
C LEU A 52 -1.77 -5.22 2.81
N GLU A 53 -1.86 -5.08 1.49
CA GLU A 53 -3.03 -4.49 0.82
C GLU A 53 -4.32 -5.24 1.18
N ALA A 54 -4.31 -6.58 1.14
CA ALA A 54 -5.48 -7.38 1.46
C ALA A 54 -5.90 -7.23 2.94
N ILE A 55 -4.95 -7.27 3.87
CA ILE A 55 -5.22 -7.18 5.32
C ILE A 55 -5.72 -5.79 5.67
N PHE A 56 -4.97 -4.75 5.29
CA PHE A 56 -5.33 -3.37 5.65
C PHE A 56 -6.50 -2.84 4.83
N GLY A 57 -6.69 -3.31 3.60
CA GLY A 57 -7.90 -3.08 2.83
C GLY A 57 -9.13 -3.67 3.51
N LEU A 58 -9.05 -4.92 3.98
CA LEU A 58 -10.15 -5.54 4.75
C LEU A 58 -10.41 -4.79 6.07
N PHE A 59 -9.36 -4.40 6.79
CA PHE A 59 -9.51 -3.59 8.01
C PHE A 59 -10.19 -2.25 7.71
N MET A 60 -9.85 -1.61 6.59
CA MET A 60 -10.47 -0.37 6.18
C MET A 60 -11.95 -0.55 5.81
N MET A 61 -12.30 -1.64 5.09
CA MET A 61 -13.69 -1.98 4.78
C MET A 61 -14.53 -2.22 6.04
N LEU A 62 -13.97 -2.90 7.03
CA LEU A 62 -14.63 -3.17 8.31
C LEU A 62 -14.61 -1.96 9.27
N GLY A 63 -13.84 -0.92 8.94
CA GLY A 63 -13.63 0.22 9.83
C GLY A 63 -12.91 -0.16 11.12
N PHE A 64 -11.91 -1.05 11.04
CA PHE A 64 -11.07 -1.47 12.15
C PHE A 64 -9.68 -0.81 12.08
N LEU A 65 -9.21 -0.26 13.19
CA LEU A 65 -7.95 0.49 13.31
C LEU A 65 -7.77 1.51 12.19
N THR A 66 -8.83 2.25 11.85
CA THR A 66 -8.95 3.06 10.64
C THR A 66 -7.83 4.08 10.44
N ARG A 67 -7.31 4.67 11.51
CA ARG A 67 -6.14 5.57 11.42
C ARG A 67 -4.86 4.82 11.05
N LEU A 68 -4.61 3.66 11.66
CA LEU A 68 -3.45 2.83 11.34
C LEU A 68 -3.55 2.28 9.91
N SER A 69 -4.73 1.77 9.55
CA SER A 69 -5.03 1.27 8.21
C SER A 69 -4.86 2.37 7.16
N GLY A 70 -5.36 3.58 7.44
CA GLY A 70 -5.14 4.76 6.59
C GLY A 70 -3.65 5.11 6.42
N LEU A 71 -2.87 5.08 7.50
CA LEU A 71 -1.42 5.31 7.43
C LEU A 71 -0.71 4.30 6.52
N VAL A 72 -1.01 3.01 6.71
CA VAL A 72 -0.38 1.94 5.93
C VAL A 72 -0.80 2.03 4.46
N LEU A 73 -2.10 2.16 4.18
CA LEU A 73 -2.61 2.27 2.80
C LEU A 73 -2.10 3.52 2.08
N THR A 74 -1.97 4.66 2.77
CA THR A 74 -1.34 5.86 2.21
C THR A 74 0.10 5.57 1.79
N GLY A 75 0.88 4.92 2.66
CA GLY A 75 2.26 4.55 2.38
C GLY A 75 2.40 3.57 1.21
N LEU A 76 1.49 2.60 1.10
CA LEU A 76 1.47 1.64 -0.01
C LEU A 76 1.12 2.33 -1.34
N ALA A 77 0.04 3.11 -1.38
CA ALA A 77 -0.44 3.79 -2.59
C ALA A 77 0.56 4.83 -3.11
N TRP A 78 1.04 5.74 -2.25
CA TRP A 78 2.04 6.72 -2.66
C TRP A 78 3.43 6.10 -2.84
N GLY A 79 3.75 5.01 -2.15
CA GLY A 79 5.00 4.28 -2.33
C GLY A 79 5.12 3.69 -3.74
N ILE A 80 4.07 3.04 -4.24
CA ILE A 80 4.03 2.58 -5.62
C ILE A 80 3.97 3.74 -6.60
N GLY A 81 3.18 4.79 -6.33
CA GLY A 81 3.15 5.98 -7.17
C GLY A 81 4.53 6.62 -7.35
N ALA A 82 5.31 6.72 -6.26
CA ALA A 82 6.68 7.21 -6.29
C ALA A 82 7.67 6.26 -6.98
N ALA A 83 7.44 4.94 -6.89
CA ALA A 83 8.23 3.95 -7.60
C ALA A 83 7.96 3.99 -9.11
N GLY A 84 6.69 4.17 -9.52
CA GLY A 84 6.26 4.29 -10.91
C GLY A 84 6.75 5.57 -11.57
N GLY A 85 6.66 6.70 -10.86
CA GLY A 85 6.97 8.02 -11.42
C GLY A 85 6.02 8.40 -12.56
N TRP A 86 6.10 9.63 -13.07
CA TRP A 86 5.21 10.07 -14.14
C TRP A 86 5.74 9.66 -15.52
N LEU A 87 5.14 8.64 -16.13
CA LEU A 87 5.40 8.17 -17.49
C LEU A 87 4.50 8.82 -18.58
N GLY A 88 3.74 9.87 -18.26
CA GLY A 88 2.84 10.53 -19.22
C GLY A 88 1.48 9.84 -19.36
N SER A 89 0.90 9.86 -20.57
CA SER A 89 -0.47 9.36 -20.82
C SER A 89 -0.63 7.84 -20.67
N THR A 90 0.47 7.08 -20.70
CA THR A 90 0.46 5.62 -20.56
C THR A 90 0.39 5.13 -19.11
N CYS A 91 0.65 6.01 -18.14
CA CYS A 91 0.55 5.69 -16.71
C CYS A 91 -0.51 6.51 -15.98
N VAL A 92 -1.43 7.13 -16.73
CA VAL A 92 -2.46 8.00 -16.18
C VAL A 92 -3.35 7.23 -15.21
N ASP A 93 -3.71 5.99 -15.53
CA ASP A 93 -4.57 5.16 -14.68
C ASP A 93 -3.86 4.81 -13.36
N GLU A 94 -2.59 4.41 -13.40
CA GLU A 94 -1.82 4.04 -12.22
C GLU A 94 -1.57 5.23 -11.29
N TRP A 95 -1.30 6.41 -11.85
CA TRP A 95 -1.15 7.63 -11.06
C TRP A 95 -2.46 8.12 -10.47
N GLN A 96 -3.55 8.01 -11.22
CA GLN A 96 -4.88 8.37 -10.72
C GLN A 96 -5.28 7.50 -9.54
N ILE A 97 -5.07 6.18 -9.64
CA ILE A 97 -5.33 5.24 -8.55
C ILE A 97 -4.47 5.60 -7.34
N ALA A 98 -3.15 5.75 -7.50
CA ALA A 98 -2.26 6.09 -6.40
C ALA A 98 -2.61 7.44 -5.73
N ALA A 99 -3.02 8.44 -6.50
CA ALA A 99 -3.42 9.75 -5.99
C ALA A 99 -4.76 9.70 -5.24
N VAL A 100 -5.79 9.07 -5.83
CA VAL A 100 -7.12 8.97 -5.22
C VAL A 100 -7.09 8.09 -3.97
N GLU A 101 -6.48 6.90 -4.05
CA GLU A 101 -6.42 5.97 -2.94
C GLU A 101 -5.53 6.52 -1.83
N GLY A 102 -4.39 7.12 -2.18
CA GLY A 102 -3.51 7.78 -1.22
C GLY A 102 -4.20 8.95 -0.52
N ALA A 103 -4.89 9.83 -1.25
CA ALA A 103 -5.64 10.94 -0.65
C ALA A 103 -6.79 10.46 0.24
N ALA A 104 -7.55 9.43 -0.19
CA ALA A 104 -8.63 8.84 0.58
C ALA A 104 -8.11 8.19 1.87
N ALA A 105 -7.05 7.39 1.80
CA ALA A 105 -6.41 6.77 2.95
C ALA A 105 -5.84 7.82 3.92
N PHE A 106 -5.27 8.90 3.40
CA PHE A 106 -4.73 10.00 4.19
C PHE A 106 -5.84 10.80 4.88
N MET A 107 -7.00 10.95 4.24
CA MET A 107 -8.18 11.51 4.90
C MET A 107 -8.58 10.66 6.11
N PHE A 108 -8.68 9.33 5.97
CA PHE A 108 -9.03 8.44 7.07
C PHE A 108 -8.00 8.43 8.21
N LEU A 109 -6.73 8.70 7.92
CA LEU A 109 -5.70 8.90 8.94
C LEU A 109 -6.06 10.06 9.89
N PHE A 110 -6.57 11.17 9.36
CA PHE A 110 -6.91 12.35 10.17
C PHE A 110 -8.33 12.32 10.72
N THR A 111 -9.31 11.94 9.90
CA THR A 111 -10.72 11.98 10.30
C THR A 111 -11.12 10.81 11.18
N GLY A 112 -10.38 9.68 11.09
CA GLY A 112 -10.80 8.42 11.69
C GLY A 112 -12.13 7.94 11.13
N SER A 113 -12.76 7.00 11.82
CA SER A 113 -14.04 6.41 11.42
C SER A 113 -15.12 6.60 12.48
N ARG A 114 -16.40 6.64 12.07
CA ARG A 114 -17.51 7.13 12.90
C ARG A 114 -18.75 6.23 12.95
N TYR A 115 -19.74 6.38 12.10
CA TYR A 115 -21.08 5.82 12.40
C TYR A 115 -21.26 4.32 12.10
N LEU A 116 -20.45 3.74 11.20
CA LEU A 116 -20.59 2.34 10.73
C LEU A 116 -19.33 1.49 10.95
N SER A 117 -18.42 1.91 11.82
CA SER A 117 -17.15 1.23 12.03
C SER A 117 -17.11 0.35 13.27
N ILE A 118 -16.33 -0.74 13.17
CA ILE A 118 -15.96 -1.55 14.34
C ILE A 118 -15.21 -0.67 15.37
N ASP A 119 -14.41 0.30 14.91
CA ASP A 119 -13.74 1.27 15.78
C ASP A 119 -14.72 2.01 16.69
N GLN A 120 -15.86 2.47 16.17
CA GLN A 120 -16.87 3.15 16.98
C GLN A 120 -17.57 2.21 17.95
N PHE A 121 -17.84 0.97 17.52
CA PHE A 121 -18.40 -0.04 18.40
C PHE A 121 -17.45 -0.32 19.58
N LEU A 122 -16.15 -0.41 19.31
CA LEU A 122 -15.12 -0.57 20.35
C LEU A 122 -14.94 0.71 21.19
N ALA A 123 -15.01 1.89 20.57
CA ALA A 123 -14.87 3.19 21.22
C ALA A 123 -15.90 3.43 22.33
N LYS A 124 -17.11 2.87 22.19
CA LYS A 124 -18.16 2.91 23.23
C LYS A 124 -17.75 2.21 24.52
N LYS A 125 -16.86 1.21 24.45
CA LYS A 125 -16.42 0.40 25.60
C LYS A 125 -14.98 0.73 26.02
N TRP A 126 -14.12 1.12 25.08
CA TRP A 126 -12.71 1.43 25.27
C TRP A 126 -12.33 2.63 24.42
N LYS A 127 -11.83 3.72 25.02
CA LYS A 127 -11.45 4.91 24.24
C LYS A 127 -10.27 4.64 23.26
N GLY A 128 -9.43 3.63 23.50
CA GLY A 128 -8.34 3.29 22.58
C GLY A 128 -7.80 1.89 22.82
N ILE A 129 -7.10 1.34 21.82
CA ILE A 129 -6.46 0.02 21.92
C ILE A 129 -5.00 0.22 22.34
N LYS A 130 -4.61 -0.40 23.46
CA LYS A 130 -3.19 -0.55 23.81
C LYS A 130 -2.66 -1.82 23.15
N ILE A 131 -1.76 -1.64 22.18
CA ILE A 131 -0.95 -2.73 21.63
C ILE A 131 0.46 -2.59 22.23
N GLY A 132 0.72 -3.31 23.31
CA GLY A 132 1.99 -3.22 24.05
C GLY A 132 2.24 -1.82 24.63
N LYS A 133 3.32 -1.16 24.20
CA LYS A 133 3.68 0.22 24.60
C LYS A 133 2.96 1.31 23.80
N TRP A 134 2.30 0.94 22.70
CA TRP A 134 1.70 1.89 21.78
C TRP A 134 0.21 2.05 22.05
N TYR A 135 -0.24 3.29 22.17
CA TYR A 135 -1.65 3.63 22.34
C TYR A 135 -2.19 4.14 21.01
N ILE A 136 -3.11 3.38 20.41
CA ILE A 136 -3.79 3.80 19.18
C ILE A 136 -5.15 4.37 19.58
N PRO A 137 -5.38 5.69 19.42
CA PRO A 137 -6.67 6.27 19.68
C PRO A 137 -7.70 5.75 18.68
N LEU A 138 -8.86 5.31 19.18
CA LEU A 138 -9.99 4.86 18.37
C LEU A 138 -10.96 6.00 18.01
N TRP A 139 -10.75 7.20 18.58
CA TRP A 139 -11.48 8.43 18.26
C TRP A 139 -10.70 9.27 17.27
#